data_AF-A0A9Q9CRS1-F1
#
_entry.id   AF-A0A9Q9CRS1-F1
#
_cell.length_a   1.000
_cell.length_b   1.000
_cell.length_c   1.000
_cell.angle_alpha   90.00
_cell.angle_beta   90.00
_cell.angle_gamma   90.00
#
_symmetry.space_group_name_H-M   'P 1'
#
loop_
_entity.id
_entity.type
_entity.pdbx_description
1 polymer ?
#
loop_
_entity_poly.entity_id
_entity_poly.type
_entity_poly.pdbx_seq_one_letter_code
_entity_poly.pdbx_strand_id
1 'polypeptide(L)'
;MKRKLIIFWLLTLILIGGYLVKKDTYTYSNLDDQQSKQLLETLIPKTIPQKDLTLFWNTISDYNNMMKKDQLIKTKMSTSKIEYPAKELMDTWYENNLPYYDLDSKLLSFRLFNHYLKLQSDSIFNISSFDLDLIETNPYATLSSDQFKLFTALYAPIEVSDSDQQQMINEIKKTWKSRTLSFHPPEQLSLINLFIYDKSHNQVYIEQSGLLFYTATDLYYLEKYAPIYPYQLIKFKTKQELIHYLKKCLPVKEDLIILENNEQLDIH
;
A
#
# COMPACT_ATOMS: atom_id res chain seq x y z
N MET A 1 -30.42 60.55 -29.64
CA MET A 1 -28.99 60.82 -29.88
C MET A 1 -28.18 60.05 -28.83
N LYS A 2 -27.45 58.99 -29.23
CA LYS A 2 -26.32 58.30 -28.54
C LYS A 2 -26.53 57.93 -27.04
N ARG A 3 -26.38 56.70 -26.52
CA ARG A 3 -25.53 55.54 -26.87
C ARG A 3 -25.82 54.42 -25.82
N LYS A 4 -25.86 53.16 -26.29
CA LYS A 4 -25.32 51.92 -25.70
C LYS A 4 -25.94 51.40 -24.39
N LEU A 5 -26.71 50.30 -24.44
CA LEU A 5 -26.25 48.89 -24.25
C LEU A 5 -25.26 48.74 -23.10
N ILE A 6 -25.66 48.02 -22.05
CA ILE A 6 -24.93 46.99 -21.26
C ILE A 6 -25.70 46.81 -19.93
N ILE A 7 -26.75 45.97 -19.92
CA ILE A 7 -27.21 45.24 -18.72
C ILE A 7 -27.82 43.92 -19.22
N PHE A 8 -26.96 43.00 -19.65
CA PHE A 8 -27.36 41.61 -19.91
C PHE A 8 -26.17 40.67 -19.75
N TRP A 9 -25.55 40.65 -18.57
CA TRP A 9 -24.63 39.57 -18.15
C TRP A 9 -24.63 39.53 -16.62
N LEU A 10 -25.70 38.97 -16.05
CA LEU A 10 -25.79 38.70 -14.62
C LEU A 10 -26.56 37.39 -14.43
N LEU A 11 -26.10 36.31 -15.06
CA LEU A 11 -26.62 34.95 -14.83
C LEU A 11 -25.76 33.79 -15.36
N THR A 12 -24.45 33.97 -15.53
CA THR A 12 -23.53 32.86 -15.88
C THR A 12 -22.14 33.10 -15.29
N LEU A 13 -22.05 33.14 -13.96
CA LEU A 13 -20.76 33.06 -13.27
C LEU A 13 -20.91 32.39 -11.89
N ILE A 14 -21.76 31.36 -11.83
CA ILE A 14 -21.73 30.32 -10.79
C ILE A 14 -21.82 28.96 -11.48
N LEU A 15 -20.90 28.70 -12.42
CA LEU A 15 -20.68 27.36 -12.99
C LEU A 15 -19.25 27.26 -13.53
N ILE A 16 -18.32 27.96 -12.87
CA ILE A 16 -16.92 27.59 -12.83
C ILE A 16 -16.60 27.49 -11.34
N GLY A 17 -17.30 26.59 -10.66
CA GLY A 17 -16.72 25.92 -9.52
C GLY A 17 -15.50 25.24 -10.09
N GLY A 18 -14.38 25.95 -10.06
CA GLY A 18 -13.12 25.42 -10.52
C GLY A 18 -13.00 24.03 -9.94
N TYR A 19 -12.66 23.07 -10.79
CA TYR A 19 -11.83 21.96 -10.35
C TYR A 19 -10.62 22.60 -9.65
N LEU A 20 -10.80 22.97 -8.38
CA LEU A 20 -9.71 23.09 -7.44
C LEU A 20 -9.18 21.66 -7.41
N VAL A 21 -8.15 21.44 -8.21
CA VAL A 21 -7.26 20.30 -8.03
C VAL A 21 -6.88 20.38 -6.55
N LYS A 22 -7.53 19.55 -5.73
CA LYS A 22 -7.32 19.53 -4.29
C LYS A 22 -5.83 19.23 -4.16
N LYS A 23 -5.06 20.22 -3.72
CA LYS A 23 -3.62 20.04 -3.49
C LYS A 23 -3.48 18.82 -2.60
N ASP A 24 -2.57 17.91 -2.95
CA ASP A 24 -2.25 16.77 -2.09
C ASP A 24 -1.97 17.28 -0.67
N THR A 25 -2.82 16.88 0.29
CA THR A 25 -2.78 17.33 1.70
C THR A 25 -2.08 16.32 2.61
N TYR A 26 -1.36 15.36 2.04
CA TYR A 26 -0.59 14.39 2.80
C TYR A 26 0.81 14.92 3.13
N THR A 27 1.41 14.30 4.14
CA THR A 27 2.84 14.44 4.42
C THR A 27 3.47 13.06 4.50
N TYR A 28 4.77 12.92 4.29
CA TYR A 28 5.41 11.62 4.33
C TYR A 28 6.87 11.63 4.80
N SER A 29 7.38 10.48 5.19
CA SER A 29 8.81 10.28 5.48
C SER A 29 9.32 9.01 4.86
N ASN A 30 10.64 8.98 4.60
CA ASN A 30 11.36 7.77 4.21
C ASN A 30 11.88 6.93 5.37
N LEU A 31 11.45 7.25 6.60
CA LEU A 31 11.91 6.56 7.80
C LEU A 31 13.44 6.58 7.92
N ASP A 32 14.09 7.63 7.38
CA ASP A 32 15.54 7.84 7.41
C ASP A 32 15.97 8.87 8.48
N ASP A 33 15.05 9.18 9.39
CA ASP A 33 15.30 10.03 10.55
C ASP A 33 14.74 9.40 11.83
N GLN A 34 15.33 9.71 12.97
CA GLN A 34 14.94 9.12 14.25
C GLN A 34 13.49 9.47 14.63
N GLN A 35 12.99 10.65 14.27
CA GLN A 35 11.67 11.11 14.70
C GLN A 35 10.54 10.39 13.97
N SER A 36 10.71 10.11 12.67
CA SER A 36 9.75 9.31 11.89
C SER A 36 9.76 7.84 12.30
N LYS A 37 10.95 7.27 12.60
CA LYS A 37 11.06 5.92 13.17
C LYS A 37 10.34 5.81 14.52
N GLN A 38 10.60 6.72 15.45
CA GLN A 38 9.91 6.77 16.75
C GLN A 38 8.39 6.97 16.60
N LEU A 39 7.96 7.79 15.63
CA LEU A 39 6.53 7.93 15.33
C LEU A 39 5.93 6.57 14.93
N LEU A 40 6.54 5.86 13.99
CA LEU A 40 6.05 4.54 13.57
C LEU A 40 6.07 3.51 14.72
N GLU A 41 7.10 3.51 15.57
CA GLU A 41 7.15 2.68 16.78
C GLU A 41 5.95 2.92 17.70
N THR A 42 5.45 4.16 17.80
CA THR A 42 4.26 4.46 18.61
C THR A 42 2.96 3.98 17.99
N LEU A 43 2.92 3.77 16.67
CA LEU A 43 1.74 3.34 15.92
C LEU A 43 1.62 1.81 15.86
N ILE A 44 2.76 1.12 15.77
CA ILE A 44 2.84 -0.34 15.67
C ILE A 44 2.21 -1.00 16.90
N PRO A 45 1.22 -1.90 16.74
CA PRO A 45 0.67 -2.64 17.87
C PRO A 45 1.73 -3.49 18.59
N LYS A 46 1.75 -3.41 19.92
CA LYS A 46 2.67 -4.20 20.78
C LYS A 46 2.46 -5.72 20.71
N THR A 47 1.38 -6.16 20.07
CA THR A 47 1.05 -7.56 19.81
C THR A 47 1.87 -8.16 18.68
N ILE A 48 2.53 -7.35 17.84
CA ILE A 48 3.44 -7.85 16.79
C ILE A 48 4.70 -8.43 17.46
N PRO A 49 5.11 -9.68 17.14
CA PRO A 49 6.28 -10.29 17.77
C PRO A 49 7.57 -9.52 17.50
N GLN A 50 8.41 -9.43 18.54
CA GLN A 50 9.68 -8.71 18.49
C GLN A 50 10.59 -9.18 17.35
N LYS A 51 10.58 -10.49 17.03
CA LYS A 51 11.37 -11.02 15.90
C LYS A 51 10.99 -10.39 14.57
N ASP A 52 9.69 -10.18 14.32
CA ASP A 52 9.19 -9.61 13.07
C ASP A 52 9.44 -8.10 13.02
N LEU A 53 9.36 -7.42 14.17
CA LEU A 53 9.76 -6.01 14.31
C LEU A 53 11.26 -5.81 14.08
N THR A 54 12.11 -6.67 14.63
CA THR A 54 13.56 -6.59 14.40
C THR A 54 13.89 -6.78 12.94
N LEU A 55 13.30 -7.79 12.28
CA LEU A 55 13.49 -7.99 10.83
C LEU A 55 13.02 -6.76 10.05
N PHE A 56 11.81 -6.25 10.33
CA PHE A 56 11.25 -5.05 9.71
C PHE A 56 12.18 -3.82 9.81
N TRP A 57 12.71 -3.55 11.00
CA TRP A 57 13.61 -2.41 11.18
C TRP A 57 14.96 -2.59 10.49
N ASN A 58 15.46 -3.82 10.42
CA ASN A 58 16.68 -4.13 9.67
C ASN A 58 16.49 -3.87 8.17
N THR A 59 15.34 -4.21 7.58
CA THR A 59 15.10 -3.95 6.13
C THR A 59 15.12 -2.45 5.84
N ILE A 60 14.48 -1.63 6.68
CA ILE A 60 14.50 -0.17 6.54
C ILE A 60 15.93 0.36 6.69
N SER A 61 16.66 -0.13 7.70
CA SER A 61 18.03 0.31 7.95
C SER A 61 18.95 -0.03 6.78
N ASP A 62 18.88 -1.25 6.26
CA ASP A 62 19.73 -1.71 5.16
C ASP A 62 19.42 -0.94 3.87
N TYR A 63 18.15 -0.76 3.54
CA TYR A 63 17.76 0.06 2.39
C TYR A 63 18.26 1.49 2.54
N ASN A 64 18.04 2.13 3.69
CA ASN A 64 18.45 3.52 3.90
C ASN A 64 19.97 3.72 3.91
N ASN A 65 20.73 2.73 4.40
CA ASN A 65 22.19 2.76 4.36
C ASN A 65 22.74 2.57 2.94
N MET A 66 21.98 1.89 2.08
CA MET A 66 22.35 1.61 0.70
C MET A 66 22.11 2.78 -0.24
N MET A 67 21.04 3.55 -0.01
CA MET A 67 20.69 4.69 -0.85
C MET A 67 21.61 5.90 -0.62
N LYS A 68 21.81 6.71 -1.67
CA LYS A 68 22.56 7.96 -1.57
C LYS A 68 21.73 9.01 -0.80
N LYS A 69 22.40 9.91 -0.09
CA LYS A 69 21.74 10.84 0.86
C LYS A 69 20.71 11.77 0.22
N ASP A 70 20.90 12.14 -1.03
CA ASP A 70 20.02 13.00 -1.83
C ASP A 70 18.83 12.26 -2.46
N GLN A 71 18.83 10.93 -2.41
CA GLN A 71 17.74 10.08 -2.91
C GLN A 71 16.63 9.88 -1.87
N LEU A 72 16.90 10.17 -0.60
CA LEU A 72 15.96 10.01 0.51
C LEU A 72 15.63 11.34 1.18
N ILE A 73 14.40 11.45 1.65
CA ILE A 73 13.98 12.59 2.46
C ILE A 73 14.28 12.32 3.93
N LYS A 74 15.17 13.14 4.50
CA LYS A 74 15.55 13.12 5.92
C LYS A 74 14.72 14.09 6.76
N THR A 75 13.40 13.99 6.68
CA THR A 75 12.50 14.81 7.50
C THR A 75 11.40 13.96 8.08
N LYS A 76 10.98 14.30 9.30
CA LYS A 76 9.94 13.57 10.03
C LYS A 76 8.67 13.36 9.20
N MET A 77 8.19 14.41 8.54
CA MET A 77 7.02 14.40 7.66
C MET A 77 7.14 15.56 6.66
N SER A 78 7.60 15.29 5.43
CA SER A 78 7.71 16.26 4.34
C SER A 78 6.36 16.58 3.71
N THR A 79 6.22 17.82 3.23
CA THR A 79 5.08 18.29 2.41
C THR A 79 5.43 18.34 0.92
N SER A 80 6.64 17.91 0.54
CA SER A 80 7.05 17.82 -0.87
C SER A 80 6.16 16.83 -1.62
N LYS A 81 6.16 16.95 -2.95
CA LYS A 81 5.57 15.91 -3.79
C LYS A 81 6.41 14.63 -3.64
N ILE A 82 5.75 13.47 -3.56
CA ILE A 82 6.43 12.19 -3.66
C ILE A 82 6.84 11.99 -5.13
N GLU A 83 8.13 12.19 -5.40
CA GLU A 83 8.75 11.91 -6.69
C GLU A 83 10.13 11.33 -6.45
N TYR A 84 10.41 10.19 -7.08
CA TYR A 84 11.71 9.54 -7.00
C TYR A 84 12.28 9.31 -8.40
N PRO A 85 13.59 9.53 -8.60
CA PRO A 85 14.25 9.19 -9.85
C PRO A 85 14.43 7.68 -9.95
N ALA A 86 13.42 6.97 -10.46
CA ALA A 86 13.39 5.49 -10.50
C ALA A 86 14.67 4.88 -11.10
N LYS A 87 15.21 5.48 -12.16
CA LYS A 87 16.48 5.05 -12.77
C LYS A 87 17.64 5.16 -11.80
N GLU A 88 17.78 6.27 -11.07
CA GLU A 88 18.90 6.47 -10.14
C GLU A 88 18.79 5.56 -8.91
N LEU A 89 17.57 5.33 -8.41
CA LEU A 89 17.32 4.35 -7.34
C LEU A 89 17.73 2.94 -7.79
N MET A 90 17.33 2.57 -9.01
CA MET A 90 17.66 1.28 -9.60
C MET A 90 19.18 1.14 -9.85
N ASP A 91 19.82 2.16 -10.40
CA ASP A 91 21.28 2.19 -10.61
C ASP A 91 22.01 2.01 -9.26
N THR A 92 21.56 2.71 -8.21
CA THR A 92 22.13 2.59 -6.86
C THR A 92 21.90 1.20 -6.26
N TRP A 93 20.72 0.61 -6.45
CA TRP A 93 20.46 -0.77 -6.03
C TRP A 93 21.44 -1.75 -6.69
N TYR A 94 21.62 -1.67 -8.01
CA TYR A 94 22.51 -2.56 -8.75
C TYR A 94 24.00 -2.33 -8.42
N GLU A 95 24.42 -1.10 -8.12
CA GLU A 95 25.78 -0.79 -7.66
C GLU A 95 26.18 -1.58 -6.40
N ASN A 96 25.22 -1.95 -5.56
CA ASN A 96 25.46 -2.70 -4.33
C ASN A 96 25.55 -4.22 -4.55
N ASN A 97 25.26 -4.71 -5.76
CA ASN A 97 25.49 -6.10 -6.18
C ASN A 97 24.92 -7.15 -5.21
N LEU A 98 23.73 -6.90 -4.67
CA LEU A 98 23.03 -7.85 -3.81
C LEU A 98 22.47 -9.02 -4.63
N PRO A 99 22.50 -10.26 -4.11
CA PRO A 99 22.01 -11.43 -4.83
C PRO A 99 20.47 -11.58 -4.78
N TYR A 100 19.75 -10.56 -4.32
CA TYR A 100 18.30 -10.55 -4.16
C TYR A 100 17.74 -9.13 -4.33
N TYR A 101 16.43 -9.00 -4.55
CA TYR A 101 15.68 -7.74 -4.50
C TYR A 101 15.21 -7.44 -3.07
N ASP A 102 15.01 -6.16 -2.72
CA ASP A 102 14.38 -5.78 -1.44
C ASP A 102 12.98 -6.35 -1.31
N LEU A 103 12.41 -6.26 -0.10
CA LEU A 103 11.00 -6.56 0.13
C LEU A 103 10.11 -5.72 -0.79
N ASP A 104 9.04 -6.34 -1.25
CA ASP A 104 7.94 -5.69 -1.94
C ASP A 104 6.83 -5.29 -0.96
N SER A 105 5.75 -4.73 -1.52
CA SER A 105 4.60 -4.26 -0.75
C SER A 105 3.90 -5.38 0.01
N LYS A 106 3.79 -6.59 -0.59
CA LYS A 106 3.07 -7.73 -0.01
C LYS A 106 3.84 -8.34 1.14
N LEU A 107 5.13 -8.59 0.97
CA LEU A 107 5.97 -9.19 2.01
C LEU A 107 6.15 -8.25 3.19
N LEU A 108 6.36 -6.95 2.96
CA LEU A 108 6.41 -5.98 4.03
C LEU A 108 5.12 -6.00 4.86
N SER A 109 3.98 -5.88 4.19
CA SER A 109 2.67 -5.82 4.85
C SER A 109 2.37 -7.12 5.58
N PHE A 110 2.64 -8.26 4.93
CA PHE A 110 2.42 -9.58 5.51
C PHE A 110 3.28 -9.82 6.75
N ARG A 111 4.54 -9.42 6.75
CA ARG A 111 5.45 -9.60 7.89
C ARG A 111 4.88 -9.01 9.18
N LEU A 112 4.28 -7.83 9.09
CA LEU A 112 3.71 -7.12 10.24
C LEU A 112 2.25 -7.49 10.51
N PHE A 113 1.53 -8.05 9.54
CA PHE A 113 0.09 -8.33 9.67
C PHE A 113 -0.27 -9.81 9.87
N ASN A 114 0.61 -10.76 9.52
CA ASN A 114 0.26 -12.19 9.49
C ASN A 114 -0.29 -12.75 10.81
N HIS A 115 0.10 -12.19 11.95
CA HIS A 115 -0.40 -12.61 13.29
C HIS A 115 -1.89 -12.34 13.49
N TYR A 116 -2.49 -11.48 12.68
CA TYR A 116 -3.91 -11.17 12.67
C TYR A 116 -4.68 -11.97 11.63
N LEU A 117 -4.02 -12.88 10.91
CA LEU A 117 -4.66 -13.78 9.98
C LEU A 117 -4.75 -15.18 10.60
N LYS A 118 -5.87 -15.86 10.37
CA LYS A 118 -6.04 -17.28 10.73
C LYS A 118 -6.43 -18.06 9.49
N LEU A 119 -5.70 -19.14 9.24
CA LEU A 119 -5.98 -20.12 8.21
C LEU A 119 -6.30 -21.45 8.89
N GLN A 120 -7.40 -22.09 8.52
CA GLN A 120 -7.77 -23.41 9.04
C GLN A 120 -7.44 -24.55 8.07
N SER A 121 -7.08 -24.21 6.84
CA SER A 121 -6.69 -25.16 5.79
C SER A 121 -5.17 -25.33 5.73
N ASP A 122 -4.72 -26.50 5.29
CA ASP A 122 -3.32 -26.77 4.94
C ASP A 122 -3.03 -26.55 3.44
N SER A 123 -4.01 -26.06 2.68
CA SER A 123 -3.85 -25.79 1.24
C SER A 123 -2.77 -24.75 0.97
N ILE A 124 -1.99 -25.01 -0.08
CA ILE A 124 -1.05 -24.06 -0.68
C ILE A 124 -1.63 -23.63 -2.02
N PHE A 125 -1.55 -22.34 -2.32
CA PHE A 125 -2.07 -21.75 -3.55
C PHE A 125 -0.92 -21.18 -4.39
N ASN A 126 -1.13 -21.08 -5.70
CA ASN A 126 -0.13 -20.51 -6.60
C ASN A 126 -0.02 -19.00 -6.39
N ILE A 127 1.20 -18.50 -6.22
CA ILE A 127 1.54 -17.07 -6.16
C ILE A 127 2.47 -16.72 -7.32
N SER A 128 2.80 -15.44 -7.49
CA SER A 128 3.67 -15.02 -8.59
C SER A 128 5.09 -15.58 -8.42
N SER A 129 5.79 -15.80 -9.54
CA SER A 129 7.19 -16.22 -9.51
C SER A 129 8.09 -15.20 -8.82
N PHE A 130 7.71 -13.91 -8.88
CA PHE A 130 8.43 -12.83 -8.20
C PHE A 130 8.27 -12.93 -6.67
N ASP A 131 7.06 -13.18 -6.18
CA ASP A 131 6.84 -13.40 -4.73
C ASP A 131 7.60 -14.62 -4.23
N LEU A 132 7.63 -15.72 -5.00
CA LEU A 132 8.40 -16.92 -4.67
C LEU A 132 9.90 -16.64 -4.62
N ASP A 133 10.45 -16.00 -5.65
CA ASP A 133 11.87 -15.66 -5.72
C ASP A 133 12.31 -14.79 -4.53
N LEU A 134 11.50 -13.79 -4.16
CA LEU A 134 11.77 -12.98 -2.97
C LEU A 134 11.79 -13.82 -1.69
N ILE A 135 10.79 -14.70 -1.48
CA ILE A 135 10.70 -15.54 -0.27
C ILE A 135 11.90 -16.49 -0.16
N GLU A 136 12.39 -17.01 -1.29
CA GLU A 136 13.48 -17.98 -1.35
C GLU A 136 14.87 -17.32 -1.25
N THR A 137 15.06 -16.12 -1.78
CA THR A 137 16.38 -15.49 -1.93
C THR A 137 16.65 -14.35 -0.95
N ASN A 138 15.62 -13.60 -0.52
CA ASN A 138 15.80 -12.47 0.39
C ASN A 138 15.78 -12.92 1.86
N PRO A 139 16.86 -12.68 2.64
CA PRO A 139 16.96 -13.12 4.04
C PRO A 139 15.91 -12.49 4.98
N TYR A 140 15.30 -11.37 4.60
CA TYR A 140 14.23 -10.71 5.33
C TYR A 140 12.82 -11.18 4.93
N ALA A 141 12.71 -11.91 3.81
CA ALA A 141 11.44 -12.39 3.27
C ALA A 141 11.10 -13.83 3.70
N THR A 142 12.04 -14.57 4.28
CA THR A 142 11.84 -15.98 4.64
C THR A 142 10.61 -16.19 5.53
N LEU A 143 9.80 -17.19 5.20
CA LEU A 143 8.57 -17.55 5.90
C LEU A 143 8.70 -18.96 6.48
N SER A 144 8.11 -19.21 7.66
CA SER A 144 7.87 -20.60 8.10
C SER A 144 6.87 -21.29 7.16
N SER A 145 6.76 -22.62 7.23
CA SER A 145 5.79 -23.36 6.42
C SER A 145 4.34 -22.85 6.63
N ASP A 146 3.94 -22.56 7.86
CA ASP A 146 2.61 -22.03 8.16
C ASP A 146 2.43 -20.59 7.67
N GLN A 147 3.46 -19.75 7.80
CA GLN A 147 3.45 -18.41 7.24
C GLN A 147 3.37 -18.45 5.71
N PHE A 148 4.02 -19.40 5.05
CA PHE A 148 3.95 -19.58 3.61
C PHE A 148 2.54 -19.99 3.15
N LYS A 149 1.91 -20.98 3.81
CA LYS A 149 0.50 -21.34 3.54
C LYS A 149 -0.42 -20.13 3.68
N LEU A 150 -0.27 -19.38 4.77
CA LEU A 150 -1.04 -18.17 5.06
C LEU A 150 -0.82 -17.07 4.02
N PHE A 151 0.44 -16.87 3.58
CA PHE A 151 0.79 -15.94 2.51
C PHE A 151 0.11 -16.32 1.20
N THR A 152 0.22 -17.59 0.77
CA THR A 152 -0.42 -18.05 -0.46
C THR A 152 -1.95 -17.96 -0.39
N ALA A 153 -2.55 -18.27 0.75
CA ALA A 153 -4.00 -18.14 0.92
C ALA A 153 -4.48 -16.68 0.78
N LEU A 154 -3.68 -15.71 1.24
CA LEU A 154 -3.99 -14.29 1.13
C LEU A 154 -3.76 -13.76 -0.30
N TYR A 155 -2.60 -14.03 -0.90
CA TYR A 155 -2.12 -13.35 -2.10
C TYR A 155 -2.30 -14.11 -3.41
N ALA A 156 -2.67 -15.39 -3.39
CA ALA A 156 -2.92 -16.12 -4.63
C ALA A 156 -4.06 -15.46 -5.42
N PRO A 157 -3.92 -15.32 -6.76
CA PRO A 157 -4.97 -14.80 -7.63
C PRO A 157 -6.32 -15.48 -7.41
N ILE A 158 -7.38 -14.74 -7.68
CA ILE A 158 -8.76 -15.18 -7.49
C ILE A 158 -9.45 -15.13 -8.85
N GLU A 159 -9.94 -16.28 -9.31
CA GLU A 159 -10.77 -16.35 -10.52
C GLU A 159 -12.07 -15.61 -10.29
N VAL A 160 -12.45 -14.81 -11.28
CA VAL A 160 -13.68 -14.01 -11.29
C VAL A 160 -14.48 -14.29 -12.55
N SER A 161 -15.80 -14.27 -12.44
CA SER A 161 -16.69 -14.62 -13.56
C SER A 161 -17.29 -13.42 -14.31
N ASP A 162 -17.22 -12.24 -13.71
CA ASP A 162 -17.73 -10.98 -14.23
C ASP A 162 -16.67 -9.87 -14.08
N SER A 163 -16.75 -8.87 -14.96
CA SER A 163 -15.99 -7.62 -14.87
C SER A 163 -16.65 -6.56 -13.98
N ASP A 164 -17.88 -6.79 -13.50
CA ASP A 164 -18.53 -5.93 -12.53
C ASP A 164 -17.75 -5.89 -11.20
N GLN A 165 -17.40 -4.69 -10.77
CA GLN A 165 -16.55 -4.49 -9.60
C GLN A 165 -17.17 -5.04 -8.31
N GLN A 166 -18.49 -4.92 -8.12
CA GLN A 166 -19.14 -5.38 -6.91
C GLN A 166 -19.22 -6.91 -6.86
N GLN A 167 -19.43 -7.55 -8.01
CA GLN A 167 -19.35 -8.99 -8.14
C GLN A 167 -17.94 -9.51 -7.84
N MET A 168 -16.91 -8.87 -8.40
CA MET A 168 -15.51 -9.21 -8.10
C MET A 168 -15.20 -9.11 -6.60
N ILE A 169 -15.67 -8.06 -5.92
CA ILE A 169 -15.51 -7.92 -4.46
C ILE A 169 -16.18 -9.09 -3.71
N ASN A 170 -17.38 -9.48 -4.11
CA ASN A 170 -18.09 -10.60 -3.50
C ASN A 170 -17.35 -11.94 -3.74
N GLU A 171 -16.79 -12.14 -4.93
CA GLU A 171 -15.99 -13.32 -5.27
C GLU A 171 -14.67 -13.37 -4.50
N ILE A 172 -14.00 -12.23 -4.29
CA ILE A 172 -12.81 -12.12 -3.42
C ILE A 172 -13.17 -12.58 -2.00
N LYS A 173 -14.22 -12.00 -1.41
CA LYS A 173 -14.67 -12.35 -0.04
C LYS A 173 -15.08 -13.80 0.08
N LYS A 174 -15.80 -14.33 -0.91
CA LYS A 174 -16.20 -15.75 -0.97
C LYS A 174 -14.99 -16.67 -1.06
N THR A 175 -13.99 -16.30 -1.86
CA THR A 175 -12.78 -17.11 -2.06
C THR A 175 -11.92 -17.13 -0.80
N TRP A 176 -11.66 -16.01 -0.14
CA TRP A 176 -10.95 -16.04 1.14
C TRP A 176 -11.70 -16.86 2.20
N LYS A 177 -13.03 -16.77 2.24
CA LYS A 177 -13.84 -17.63 3.12
C LYS A 177 -13.71 -19.12 2.76
N SER A 178 -13.71 -19.49 1.47
CA SER A 178 -13.53 -20.88 1.05
C SER A 178 -12.11 -21.40 1.28
N ARG A 179 -11.12 -20.51 1.25
CA ARG A 179 -9.74 -20.79 1.70
C ARG A 179 -9.63 -20.94 3.22
N THR A 180 -10.72 -20.74 3.96
CA THR A 180 -10.79 -20.68 5.44
C THR A 180 -9.85 -19.65 6.05
N LEU A 181 -9.61 -18.56 5.32
CA LEU A 181 -8.85 -17.39 5.76
C LEU A 181 -9.79 -16.42 6.49
N SER A 182 -9.36 -15.94 7.67
CA SER A 182 -10.08 -14.93 8.44
C SER A 182 -9.14 -13.88 9.02
N PHE A 183 -9.67 -12.67 9.19
CA PHE A 183 -8.95 -11.47 9.61
C PHE A 183 -9.39 -11.08 11.03
N HIS A 184 -8.42 -10.83 11.91
CA HIS A 184 -8.62 -10.47 13.32
C HIS A 184 -7.68 -9.33 13.75
N PRO A 185 -7.62 -8.20 13.01
CA PRO A 185 -6.74 -7.10 13.38
C PRO A 185 -7.26 -6.37 14.63
N PRO A 186 -6.38 -5.66 15.36
CA PRO A 186 -6.80 -4.73 16.39
C PRO A 186 -7.37 -3.46 15.74
N GLU A 187 -8.20 -2.71 16.45
CA GLU A 187 -8.91 -1.53 15.90
C GLU A 187 -7.98 -0.47 15.29
N GLN A 188 -6.75 -0.34 15.80
CA GLN A 188 -5.79 0.66 15.35
C GLN A 188 -5.01 0.28 14.09
N LEU A 189 -5.20 -0.91 13.52
CA LEU A 189 -4.43 -1.41 12.38
C LEU A 189 -5.34 -2.05 11.34
N SER A 190 -5.10 -1.79 10.06
CA SER A 190 -5.73 -2.52 8.97
C SER A 190 -4.76 -2.80 7.83
N LEU A 191 -4.96 -3.94 7.17
CA LEU A 191 -4.28 -4.27 5.93
C LEU A 191 -5.05 -3.64 4.78
N ILE A 192 -4.40 -2.84 3.95
CA ILE A 192 -4.98 -2.28 2.74
C ILE A 192 -4.45 -3.08 1.55
N ASN A 193 -5.35 -3.66 0.76
CA ASN A 193 -5.03 -4.43 -0.43
C ASN A 193 -5.64 -3.78 -1.67
N LEU A 194 -4.80 -3.56 -2.67
CA LEU A 194 -5.18 -2.98 -3.95
C LEU A 194 -5.18 -4.11 -4.98
N PHE A 195 -6.37 -4.44 -5.48
CA PHE A 195 -6.57 -5.48 -6.47
C PHE A 195 -6.67 -4.89 -7.87
N ILE A 196 -6.04 -5.56 -8.82
CA ILE A 196 -6.17 -5.29 -10.26
C ILE A 196 -6.86 -6.48 -10.92
N TYR A 197 -7.75 -6.18 -11.87
CA TYR A 197 -8.41 -7.16 -12.70
C TYR A 197 -7.58 -7.45 -13.97
N ASP A 198 -7.10 -8.69 -14.09
CA ASP A 198 -6.54 -9.24 -15.32
C ASP A 198 -7.65 -9.82 -16.20
N LYS A 199 -8.07 -9.00 -17.17
CA LYS A 199 -9.07 -9.35 -18.20
C LYS A 199 -8.66 -10.53 -19.06
N SER A 200 -7.35 -10.80 -19.21
CA SER A 200 -6.86 -11.86 -20.10
C SER A 200 -7.07 -13.24 -19.50
N HIS A 201 -7.03 -13.34 -18.17
CA HIS A 201 -7.13 -14.59 -17.43
C HIS A 201 -8.41 -14.69 -16.58
N ASN A 202 -9.26 -13.65 -16.59
CA ASN A 202 -10.45 -13.55 -15.74
C ASN A 202 -10.10 -13.75 -14.25
N GLN A 203 -9.07 -13.03 -13.79
CA GLN A 203 -8.57 -13.13 -12.42
C GLN A 203 -8.35 -11.74 -11.83
N VAL A 204 -8.59 -11.61 -10.53
CA VAL A 204 -8.12 -10.46 -9.74
C VAL A 204 -6.95 -10.90 -8.87
N TYR A 205 -5.98 -10.03 -8.72
CA TYR A 205 -4.83 -10.28 -7.87
C TYR A 205 -4.42 -9.00 -7.15
N ILE A 206 -3.78 -9.14 -6.00
CA ILE A 206 -3.27 -8.01 -5.23
C ILE A 206 -2.01 -7.50 -5.94
N GLU A 207 -2.05 -6.26 -6.39
CA GLU A 207 -0.88 -5.55 -6.95
C GLU A 207 -0.07 -4.91 -5.83
N GLN A 208 -0.76 -4.24 -4.89
CA GLN A 208 -0.11 -3.52 -3.79
C GLN A 208 -0.77 -3.83 -2.45
N SER A 209 0.04 -3.95 -1.41
CA SER A 209 -0.40 -3.97 -0.02
C SER A 209 0.30 -2.91 0.82
N GLY A 210 -0.41 -2.41 1.84
CA GLY A 210 0.17 -1.55 2.86
C GLY A 210 -0.60 -1.63 4.17
N LEU A 211 -0.08 -0.99 5.20
CA LEU A 211 -0.68 -0.98 6.54
C LEU A 211 -1.20 0.39 6.87
N LEU A 212 -2.47 0.46 7.27
CA LEU A 212 -3.12 1.68 7.73
C LEU A 212 -3.21 1.65 9.26
N PHE A 213 -2.58 2.62 9.90
CA PHE A 213 -2.65 2.86 11.33
C PHE A 213 -3.62 4.00 11.63
N TYR A 214 -4.46 3.79 12.63
CA TYR A 214 -5.44 4.77 13.10
C TYR A 214 -4.95 5.46 14.38
N THR A 215 -5.11 6.79 14.41
CA THR A 215 -4.98 7.59 15.63
C THR A 215 -6.27 8.37 15.86
N ALA A 216 -6.37 9.06 16.99
CA ALA A 216 -7.54 9.89 17.29
C ALA A 216 -7.80 11.00 16.25
N THR A 217 -6.78 11.44 15.49
CA THR A 217 -6.88 12.62 14.63
C THR A 217 -6.38 12.41 13.21
N ASP A 218 -5.65 11.33 12.95
CA ASP A 218 -4.87 11.12 11.74
C ASP A 218 -4.82 9.64 11.37
N LEU A 219 -4.57 9.39 10.09
CA LEU A 219 -4.27 8.08 9.53
C LEU A 219 -2.81 8.05 9.09
N TYR A 220 -2.13 6.92 9.30
CA TYR A 220 -0.77 6.71 8.79
C TYR A 220 -0.71 5.46 7.95
N TYR A 221 -0.26 5.58 6.71
CA TYR A 221 -0.11 4.49 5.76
C TYR A 221 1.37 4.14 5.61
N LEU A 222 1.74 2.92 5.99
CA LEU A 222 3.07 2.36 5.78
C LEU A 222 3.06 1.55 4.48
N GLU A 223 3.94 1.91 3.57
CA GLU A 223 4.08 1.23 2.29
C GLU A 223 5.54 1.03 1.87
N LYS A 224 5.70 0.07 0.97
CA LYS A 224 6.89 -0.15 0.16
C LYS A 224 6.42 -0.37 -1.27
N TYR A 225 6.41 0.69 -2.07
CA TYR A 225 5.74 0.69 -3.38
C TYR A 225 6.30 -0.39 -4.32
N ALA A 226 7.62 -0.53 -4.38
CA ALA A 226 8.32 -1.64 -5.03
C ALA A 226 9.72 -1.79 -4.42
N PRO A 227 10.47 -2.87 -4.68
CA PRO A 227 11.79 -3.10 -4.08
C PRO A 227 12.76 -1.93 -4.21
N ILE A 228 12.76 -1.24 -5.35
CA ILE A 228 13.67 -0.10 -5.59
C ILE A 228 13.24 1.18 -4.87
N TYR A 229 11.97 1.34 -4.50
CA TYR A 229 11.44 2.57 -3.91
C TYR A 229 11.60 2.59 -2.39
N PRO A 230 11.70 3.76 -1.76
CA PRO A 230 11.86 3.83 -0.32
C PRO A 230 10.68 3.25 0.46
N TYR A 231 10.95 2.83 1.69
CA TYR A 231 9.90 2.66 2.69
C TYR A 231 9.28 4.02 2.99
N GLN A 232 7.96 4.09 3.07
CA GLN A 232 7.26 5.35 3.27
C GLN A 232 6.24 5.23 4.40
N LEU A 233 6.26 6.20 5.30
CA LEU A 233 5.16 6.46 6.23
C LEU A 233 4.46 7.74 5.79
N ILE A 234 3.20 7.62 5.39
CA ILE A 234 2.42 8.73 4.82
C ILE A 234 1.26 9.04 5.75
N LYS A 235 1.07 10.32 6.06
CA LYS A 235 0.01 10.80 6.93
C LYS A 235 -1.13 11.41 6.13
N PHE A 236 -2.33 10.98 6.44
CA PHE A 236 -3.59 11.50 5.91
C PHE A 236 -4.51 11.98 7.04
N LYS A 237 -5.42 12.91 6.73
CA LYS A 237 -6.51 13.32 7.63
C LYS A 237 -7.74 12.44 7.49
N THR A 238 -7.97 11.88 6.31
CA THR A 238 -9.20 11.13 6.01
C THR A 238 -8.92 9.95 5.08
N LYS A 239 -9.79 8.93 5.11
CA LYS A 239 -9.74 7.81 4.16
C LYS A 239 -9.88 8.28 2.71
N GLN A 240 -10.61 9.38 2.48
CA GLN A 240 -10.76 9.96 1.15
C GLN A 240 -9.42 10.46 0.57
N GLU A 241 -8.55 11.04 1.41
CA GLU A 241 -7.20 11.44 0.99
C GLU A 241 -6.31 10.22 0.70
N LEU A 242 -6.40 9.16 1.53
CA LEU A 242 -5.72 7.89 1.26
C LEU A 242 -6.16 7.29 -0.07
N ILE A 243 -7.48 7.17 -0.32
CA ILE A 243 -8.01 6.62 -1.57
C ILE A 243 -7.56 7.45 -2.78
N HIS A 244 -7.55 8.77 -2.64
CA HIS A 244 -7.05 9.67 -3.69
C HIS A 244 -5.56 9.40 -3.99
N TYR A 245 -4.74 9.24 -2.94
CA TYR A 245 -3.33 8.89 -3.06
C TYR A 245 -3.14 7.55 -3.77
N LEU A 246 -3.80 6.49 -3.30
CA LEU A 246 -3.71 5.14 -3.85
C LEU A 246 -4.08 5.08 -5.34
N LYS A 247 -5.18 5.75 -5.73
CA LYS A 247 -5.62 5.85 -7.13
C LYS A 247 -4.65 6.65 -8.02
N LYS A 248 -3.84 7.53 -7.44
CA LYS A 248 -2.85 8.32 -8.16
C LYS A 248 -1.56 7.54 -8.38
N CYS A 249 -1.16 6.71 -7.43
CA CYS A 249 0.07 5.93 -7.50
C CYS A 249 -0.01 4.79 -8.51
N LEU A 250 -1.19 4.17 -8.67
CA LEU A 250 -1.36 3.10 -9.65
C LEU A 250 -1.74 3.63 -11.04
N PRO A 251 -1.07 3.18 -12.12
CA PRO A 251 -1.38 3.60 -13.49
C PRO A 251 -2.73 3.09 -14.01
N VAL A 252 -3.30 2.04 -13.38
CA VAL A 252 -4.56 1.41 -13.79
C VAL A 252 -5.73 2.05 -13.04
N LYS A 253 -6.43 2.99 -13.70
CA LYS A 253 -7.43 3.85 -13.04
C LYS A 253 -8.86 3.31 -13.03
N GLU A 254 -9.22 2.43 -13.95
CA GLU A 254 -10.64 2.10 -14.20
C GLU A 254 -11.15 0.87 -13.43
N ASP A 255 -10.27 -0.04 -13.02
CA ASP A 255 -10.66 -1.34 -12.41
C ASP A 255 -10.03 -1.59 -11.02
N LEU A 256 -9.62 -0.53 -10.31
CA LEU A 256 -8.97 -0.66 -9.00
C LEU A 256 -9.97 -0.97 -7.88
N ILE A 257 -9.86 -2.15 -7.27
CA ILE A 257 -10.59 -2.51 -6.05
C ILE A 257 -9.66 -2.29 -4.85
N ILE A 258 -10.15 -1.58 -3.83
CA ILE A 258 -9.41 -1.34 -2.60
C ILE A 258 -10.17 -1.98 -1.44
N LEU A 259 -9.55 -2.97 -0.80
CA LEU A 259 -10.08 -3.60 0.41
C LEU A 259 -9.30 -3.18 1.64
N GLU A 260 -10.03 -2.89 2.71
CA GLU A 260 -9.53 -2.79 4.08
C GLU A 260 -9.83 -4.10 4.80
N ASN A 261 -8.78 -4.88 5.07
CA ASN A 261 -8.87 -6.27 5.52
C ASN A 261 -9.69 -7.09 4.51
N ASN A 262 -10.90 -7.50 4.89
CA ASN A 262 -11.85 -8.27 4.08
C ASN A 262 -13.08 -7.47 3.66
N GLU A 263 -13.08 -6.15 3.86
CA GLU A 263 -14.19 -5.26 3.52
C GLU A 263 -13.75 -4.24 2.48
N GLN A 264 -14.68 -3.73 1.68
CA GLN A 264 -14.37 -2.64 0.77
C GLN A 264 -13.98 -1.40 1.55
N LEU A 265 -12.88 -0.75 1.19
CA LEU A 265 -12.47 0.49 1.82
C LEU A 265 -13.50 1.58 1.48
N ASP A 266 -14.32 1.92 2.47
CA ASP A 266 -15.36 2.93 2.37
C ASP A 266 -14.85 4.30 2.85
N ILE A 267 -15.46 5.37 2.30
CA ILE A 267 -15.23 6.77 2.69
C ILE A 267 -16.08 7.19 3.91
N HIS A 268 -17.01 6.34 4.35
CA HIS A 268 -17.96 6.60 5.44
C HIS A 268 -17.35 6.49 6.84
#